data_AF-A0A7S3WP56-F1
#
_entry.id   AF-A0A7S3WP56-F1
#
_cell.length_a   1.000
_cell.length_b   1.000
_cell.length_c   1.000
_cell.angle_alpha   90.00
_cell.angle_beta   90.00
_cell.angle_gamma   90.00
#
_symmetry.space_group_name_H-M   'P 1'
#
loop_
_entity.id
_entity.type
_entity.pdbx_description
1 polymer ?
#
loop_
_entity_poly.entity_id
_entity_poly.type
_entity_poly.pdbx_seq_one_letter_code
_entity_poly.pdbx_strand_id
1 'polypeptide(L)'
;IIPVVMAGVLGIYGLIIAVIIANGVTTPTSDGVTKYSSFTGFAHLAAGLACGLSGLAAGIAIGIVGDAGVRANAQQAKLYVGMVLILIFAEALGLYGLIVGLILTSKTHTCGGAQ
;
A
#
# COMPACT_ATOMS: atom_id res chain seq x y z
N ILE A 1 -19.66 10.85 5.16
CA ILE A 1 -19.11 10.47 3.83
C ILE A 1 -17.58 10.42 3.81
N ILE A 2 -16.88 11.32 4.51
CA ILE A 2 -15.41 11.40 4.47
C ILE A 2 -14.74 10.05 4.82
N PRO A 3 -15.09 9.37 5.93
CA PRO A 3 -14.43 8.09 6.26
C PRO A 3 -14.56 7.02 5.17
N VAL A 4 -15.69 7.02 4.45
CA VAL A 4 -15.94 6.06 3.35
C VAL A 4 -15.06 6.36 2.15
N VAL A 5 -14.92 7.63 1.77
CA VAL A 5 -14.04 8.03 0.66
C VAL A 5 -12.58 7.73 1.01
N MET A 6 -12.14 8.07 2.23
CA MET A 6 -10.78 7.81 2.69
C MET A 6 -10.47 6.30 2.72
N ALA A 7 -11.41 5.47 3.17
CA ALA A 7 -11.27 4.01 3.11
C ALA A 7 -11.12 3.50 1.67
N GLY A 8 -11.80 4.13 0.70
CA GLY A 8 -11.73 3.77 -0.72
C GLY A 8 -10.36 4.04 -1.37
N VAL A 9 -9.69 5.13 -0.98
CA VAL A 9 -8.39 5.52 -1.57
C VAL A 9 -7.29 4.50 -1.27
N LEU A 10 -7.32 3.82 -0.11
CA LEU A 10 -6.34 2.78 0.24
C LEU A 10 -6.34 1.61 -0.75
N GLY A 11 -7.48 1.29 -1.36
CA GLY A 11 -7.57 0.27 -2.40
C GLY A 11 -6.78 0.65 -3.66
N ILE A 12 -6.67 1.94 -3.96
CA ILE A 12 -5.92 2.45 -5.11
C ILE A 12 -4.41 2.24 -4.89
N TYR A 13 -3.91 2.39 -3.67
CA TYR A 13 -2.49 2.14 -3.37
C TYR A 13 -2.08 0.69 -3.63
N GLY A 14 -2.95 -0.27 -3.26
CA GLY A 14 -2.74 -1.68 -3.56
C GLY A 14 -2.73 -1.96 -5.07
N LEU A 15 -3.66 -1.35 -5.81
CA LEU A 15 -3.72 -1.46 -7.28
C LEU A 15 -2.44 -0.91 -7.94
N ILE A 16 -1.94 0.24 -7.48
CA ILE A 16 -0.71 0.86 -7.99
C ILE A 16 0.48 -0.11 -7.85
N ILE A 17 0.68 -0.68 -6.66
CA ILE A 17 1.77 -1.65 -6.43
C ILE A 17 1.59 -2.91 -7.28
N ALA A 18 0.36 -3.42 -7.40
CA ALA A 18 0.08 -4.59 -8.22
C ALA A 18 0.46 -4.37 -9.70
N VAL A 19 0.09 -3.22 -10.27
CA VAL A 19 0.42 -2.87 -11.66
C VAL A 19 1.92 -2.66 -11.86
N ILE A 20 2.62 -2.02 -10.90
CA ILE A 20 4.07 -1.83 -10.98
C ILE A 20 4.79 -3.17 -10.93
N ILE A 21 4.42 -4.05 -10.00
CA ILE A 21 5.00 -5.40 -9.89
C ILE A 21 4.73 -6.20 -11.16
N ALA A 22 3.50 -6.16 -11.70
CA ALA A 22 3.14 -6.89 -12.91
C ALA A 22 3.97 -6.46 -14.13
N ASN A 23 4.25 -5.15 -14.27
CA ASN A 23 5.11 -4.63 -15.33
C ASN A 23 6.61 -4.94 -15.10
N GLY A 24 7.03 -5.15 -13.85
CA GLY A 24 8.40 -5.48 -13.50
C GLY A 24 8.77 -6.97 -13.61
N VAL A 25 7.79 -7.86 -13.78
CA VAL A 25 8.03 -9.30 -13.95
C VAL A 25 8.44 -9.58 -15.39
N THR A 26 9.66 -10.08 -15.59
CA THR A 26 10.17 -10.50 -16.90
C THR A 26 9.92 -11.98 -17.12
N THR A 27 9.31 -12.33 -18.26
CA THR A 27 9.09 -13.72 -18.65
C THR A 27 10.42 -14.37 -19.05
N PRO A 28 10.68 -15.65 -18.70
CA PRO A 28 11.86 -16.36 -19.17
C PRO A 28 11.83 -16.46 -20.70
N THR A 29 12.91 -16.02 -21.36
CA THR A 29 13.12 -16.19 -22.80
C THR A 29 13.42 -17.67 -23.11
N SER A 30 13.09 -18.10 -24.33
CA SER A 30 13.15 -19.47 -24.88
C SER A 30 14.49 -20.22 -24.76
N ASP A 31 15.54 -19.59 -24.20
CA ASP A 31 16.86 -20.18 -23.93
C ASP A 31 17.01 -20.74 -22.50
N GLY A 32 15.95 -20.75 -21.68
CA GLY A 32 15.96 -21.35 -20.34
C GLY A 32 16.73 -20.55 -19.28
N VAL A 33 17.24 -19.36 -19.63
CA VAL A 33 17.95 -18.47 -18.69
C VAL A 33 16.95 -17.57 -17.97
N THR A 34 16.73 -17.84 -16.69
CA THR A 34 15.85 -17.03 -15.82
C THR A 34 16.52 -15.68 -15.50
N LYS A 35 16.07 -14.60 -16.16
CA LYS A 35 16.48 -13.22 -15.83
C LYS A 35 15.91 -12.72 -14.49
N TYR A 36 14.93 -13.43 -13.94
CA TYR A 36 14.31 -13.15 -12.65
C TYR A 36 15.03 -13.94 -11.54
N SER A 37 15.84 -13.26 -10.73
CA SER A 37 16.49 -13.87 -9.56
C SER A 37 15.50 -14.08 -8.41
N SER A 38 15.71 -15.11 -7.60
CA SER A 38 14.95 -15.36 -6.36
C SER A 38 14.92 -14.12 -5.44
N PHE A 39 15.99 -13.31 -5.43
CA PHE A 39 16.02 -12.05 -4.68
C PHE A 39 14.93 -11.08 -5.15
N THR A 40 14.82 -10.88 -6.47
CA THR A 40 13.81 -9.99 -7.07
C THR A 40 12.40 -10.52 -6.84
N GLY A 41 12.22 -11.85 -6.86
CA GLY A 41 10.97 -12.51 -6.48
C GLY A 41 10.52 -12.22 -5.06
N PHE A 42 11.41 -12.44 -4.08
CA PHE A 42 11.11 -12.13 -2.69
C PHE A 42 10.95 -10.63 -2.43
N ALA A 43 11.69 -9.77 -3.15
CA ALA A 43 11.53 -8.32 -3.07
C ALA A 43 10.14 -7.86 -3.55
N HIS A 44 9.63 -8.39 -4.67
CA HIS A 44 8.29 -8.09 -5.17
C HIS A 44 7.20 -8.59 -4.22
N LEU A 45 7.34 -9.81 -3.69
CA LEU A 45 6.40 -10.35 -2.69
C LEU A 45 6.39 -9.49 -1.42
N ALA A 46 7.57 -9.12 -0.91
CA ALA A 46 7.70 -8.26 0.26
C ALA A 46 7.13 -6.85 0.01
N ALA A 47 7.31 -6.30 -1.19
CA ALA A 47 6.75 -5.02 -1.58
C ALA A 47 5.20 -5.03 -1.54
N GLY A 48 4.60 -6.07 -2.12
CA GLY A 48 3.15 -6.26 -2.09
C GLY A 48 2.60 -6.45 -0.68
N LEU A 49 3.25 -7.29 0.13
CA LEU A 49 2.84 -7.52 1.52
C LEU A 49 2.99 -6.28 2.41
N ALA A 50 4.09 -5.52 2.27
CA ALA A 50 4.32 -4.31 3.04
C ALA A 50 3.22 -3.27 2.80
N CYS A 51 2.87 -3.00 1.54
CA CYS A 51 1.81 -2.05 1.18
C CYS A 51 0.41 -2.59 1.54
N GLY A 52 0.17 -3.89 1.37
CA GLY A 52 -1.12 -4.51 1.66
C GLY A 52 -1.46 -4.54 3.15
N LEU A 53 -0.51 -4.96 3.99
CA LEU A 53 -0.69 -5.02 5.45
C LEU A 53 -0.78 -3.62 6.07
N SER A 54 0.01 -2.65 5.59
CA SER A 54 -0.10 -1.26 6.06
C SER A 54 -1.44 -0.64 5.68
N GLY A 55 -1.92 -0.88 4.45
CA GLY A 55 -3.22 -0.42 3.97
C GLY A 55 -4.38 -1.03 4.75
N LEU A 56 -4.29 -2.32 5.08
CA LEU A 56 -5.28 -2.98 5.94
C LEU A 56 -5.32 -2.37 7.35
N ALA A 57 -4.15 -2.19 7.98
CA ALA A 57 -4.06 -1.59 9.31
C ALA A 57 -4.61 -0.15 9.33
N ALA A 58 -4.26 0.66 8.33
CA ALA A 58 -4.78 2.01 8.16
C ALA A 58 -6.31 2.02 7.93
N GLY A 59 -6.82 1.12 7.09
CA GLY A 59 -8.25 0.97 6.84
C GLY A 59 -9.05 0.60 8.08
N ILE A 60 -8.53 -0.31 8.91
CA ILE A 60 -9.14 -0.67 10.20
C ILE A 60 -9.17 0.55 11.14
N ALA A 61 -8.08 1.29 11.24
CA ALA A 61 -8.02 2.50 12.06
C ALA A 61 -9.03 3.56 11.59
N ILE A 62 -9.14 3.79 10.28
CA ILE A 62 -10.10 4.72 9.67
C ILE A 62 -11.55 4.26 9.94
N GLY A 63 -11.82 2.96 9.87
CA GLY A 63 -13.14 2.40 10.18
C GLY A 63 -13.56 2.65 11.62
N ILE A 64 -12.67 2.38 12.58
CA ILE A 64 -12.94 2.56 14.02
C ILE A 64 -13.10 4.04 14.37
N VAL A 65 -12.17 4.90 13.89
CA VAL A 65 -12.25 6.35 14.10
C VAL A 65 -13.47 6.94 13.40
N GLY A 66 -13.82 6.42 12.22
CA GLY A 66 -14.99 6.80 11.47
C GLY A 66 -16.29 6.56 12.25
N ASP A 67 -16.47 5.36 12.81
CA ASP A 67 -17.66 5.00 13.60
C ASP A 67 -17.80 5.87 14.86
N ALA A 68 -16.71 5.98 15.65
CA ALA A 68 -16.71 6.82 16.85
C ALA A 68 -16.91 8.31 16.51
N GLY A 69 -16.27 8.77 15.44
CA GLY A 69 -16.29 10.16 14.99
C GLY A 69 -17.65 10.61 14.49
N VAL A 70 -18.36 9.79 13.70
CA VAL A 70 -19.71 10.16 13.23
C VAL A 70 -20.71 10.21 14.38
N ARG A 71 -20.60 9.30 15.36
CA ARG A 71 -21.43 9.31 16.57
C ARG A 71 -21.18 10.54 17.42
N ALA A 72 -19.92 10.95 17.61
CA ALA A 72 -19.56 12.15 18.35
C ALA A 72 -19.99 13.44 17.62
N ASN A 73 -19.86 13.49 16.30
CA ASN A 73 -20.27 14.63 15.48
C ASN A 73 -21.80 14.86 15.51
N ALA A 74 -22.58 13.79 15.65
CA ALA A 74 -24.04 13.90 15.82
C ALA A 74 -24.44 14.58 17.15
N GLN A 75 -23.59 14.49 18.18
CA GLN A 75 -23.82 15.16 19.47
C GLN A 75 -23.35 16.62 19.45
N GLN A 76 -22.16 16.88 18.90
CA GLN A 76 -21.62 18.23 18.77
C GLN A 76 -20.85 18.41 17.45
N ALA A 77 -21.36 19.26 16.57
CA ALA A 77 -20.74 19.55 15.28
C ALA A 77 -19.33 20.18 15.37
N LYS A 78 -18.96 20.76 16.53
CA LYS A 78 -17.61 21.33 16.77
C LYS A 78 -16.51 20.26 16.75
N LEU A 79 -16.84 18.98 16.98
CA LEU A 79 -15.89 17.86 16.99
C LEU A 79 -15.48 17.40 15.58
N TYR A 80 -16.13 17.91 14.53
CA TYR A 80 -15.88 17.54 13.14
C TYR A 80 -14.41 17.70 12.73
N VAL A 81 -13.79 18.83 13.08
CA VAL A 81 -12.38 19.10 12.71
C VAL A 81 -11.44 18.12 13.39
N GLY A 82 -11.68 17.79 14.66
CA GLY A 82 -10.88 16.81 15.40
C GLY A 82 -10.92 15.41 14.78
N MET A 83 -12.12 14.96 14.37
CA MET A 83 -12.29 13.69 13.66
C MET A 83 -11.49 13.68 12.34
N VAL A 84 -11.57 14.76 11.55
CA VAL A 84 -10.84 14.85 10.27
C VAL A 84 -9.32 14.79 10.46
N LEU A 85 -8.77 15.47 11.48
CA LEU A 85 -7.34 15.42 11.78
C LEU A 85 -6.86 14.00 12.10
N ILE A 86 -7.62 13.25 12.90
CA ILE A 86 -7.27 11.85 13.23
C ILE A 86 -7.31 10.97 11.98
N LEU A 87 -8.31 11.17 11.10
CA LEU A 87 -8.44 10.42 9.84
C LEU A 87 -7.24 10.65 8.91
N ILE A 88 -6.72 11.89 8.81
CA ILE A 88 -5.54 12.20 8.00
C ILE A 88 -4.28 11.50 8.52
N PHE A 89 -4.07 11.47 9.84
CA PHE A 89 -2.93 10.75 10.42
C PHE A 89 -3.03 9.23 10.22
N ALA A 90 -4.25 8.68 10.28
CA ALA A 90 -4.47 7.26 10.00
C ALA A 90 -4.13 6.91 8.54
N GLU A 91 -4.46 7.79 7.60
CA GLU A 91 -4.15 7.60 6.18
C GLU A 91 -2.64 7.64 5.87
N ALA A 92 -1.88 8.47 6.60
CA ALA A 92 -0.43 8.55 6.44
C ALA A 92 0.27 7.19 6.62
N LEU A 93 -0.27 6.30 7.48
CA LEU A 93 0.22 4.93 7.67
C LEU A 93 0.14 4.09 6.38
N GLY A 94 -0.93 4.27 5.59
CA GLY A 94 -1.10 3.62 4.29
C GLY A 94 -0.08 4.12 3.27
N LEU A 95 0.12 5.44 3.22
CA LEU A 95 1.11 6.07 2.33
C LEU A 95 2.54 5.63 2.64
N TYR A 96 2.90 5.46 3.91
CA TYR A 96 4.23 4.97 4.28
C TYR A 96 4.50 3.56 3.75
N GLY A 97 3.52 2.66 3.81
CA GLY A 97 3.70 1.32 3.25
C GLY A 97 3.77 1.29 1.73
N LEU A 98 3.05 2.19 1.04
CA LEU A 98 3.20 2.39 -0.40
C LEU A 98 4.62 2.81 -0.77
N ILE A 99 5.18 3.79 -0.06
CA ILE A 99 6.55 4.28 -0.30
C ILE A 99 7.57 3.15 -0.10
N VAL A 100 7.44 2.38 0.98
CA VAL A 100 8.33 1.22 1.23
C VAL A 100 8.20 0.17 0.13
N GLY A 101 6.98 -0.13 -0.33
CA GLY A 101 6.74 -1.05 -1.45
C GLY A 101 7.42 -0.60 -2.75
N LEU A 102 7.38 0.70 -3.06
CA LEU A 102 8.06 1.27 -4.23
C LEU A 102 9.59 1.17 -4.13
N ILE A 103 10.16 1.43 -2.95
CA ILE A 103 11.60 1.30 -2.72
C ILE A 103 12.07 -0.14 -2.89
N LEU A 104 11.29 -1.11 -2.39
CA LEU A 104 11.58 -2.53 -2.52
C LEU A 104 11.51 -2.99 -3.98
N THR A 105 10.52 -2.50 -4.74
CA THR A 105 10.36 -2.84 -6.16
C THR A 105 11.46 -2.23 -7.03
N SER A 106 12.03 -1.10 -6.61
CA SER A 106 13.14 -0.45 -7.33
C SER A 106 14.48 -1.21 -7.22
N LYS A 107 14.62 -2.14 -6.25
CA LYS A 107 15.86 -2.91 -6.03
C LYS A 107 15.74 -4.27 -6.72
N THR A 108 16.34 -4.40 -7.90
CA THR A 108 16.35 -5.64 -8.68
C THR A 108 17.77 -6.19 -8.82
N HIS A 109 17.92 -7.52 -8.73
CA HIS A 109 19.18 -8.21 -9.01
C HIS A 109 18.96 -9.21 -10.15
N THR A 110 19.79 -9.13 -11.18
CA THR A 110 19.85 -10.11 -12.27
C THR A 110 20.87 -11.19 -11.90
N CYS A 111 20.49 -12.46 -11.95
CA CYS A 111 21.43 -13.56 -11.79
C CYS A 111 22.03 -13.89 -13.16
N GLY A 112 23.28 -13.48 -13.39
CA GLY A 112 24.04 -13.88 -14.56
C GLY A 112 25.34 -13.10 -14.69
N GLY A 113 26.46 -13.77 -14.37
CA GLY A 113 27.76 -13.38 -14.88
C GLY A 113 27.81 -13.63 -16.39
N ALA A 114 27.63 -12.57 -17.16
CA ALA A 114 28.23 -12.34 -18.46
C ALA A 114 28.09 -10.83 -18.70
N GLN A 115 29.20 -10.23 -19.09
CA GLN A 115 29.45 -8.80 -19.22
C GLN A 115 28.37 -8.03 -19.99
#